data_AF-A0A6P8W656-F1
#
_entry.id   AF-A0A6P8W656-F1
#
_cell.length_a   1.000
_cell.length_b   1.000
_cell.length_c   1.000
_cell.angle_alpha   90.00
_cell.angle_beta   90.00
_cell.angle_gamma   90.00
#
_symmetry.space_group_name_H-M   'P 1'
#
loop_
_entity.id
_entity.type
_entity.pdbx_description
1 polymer ?
#
loop_
_entity_poly.entity_id
_entity_poly.type
_entity_poly.pdbx_seq_one_letter_code
_entity_poly.pdbx_strand_id
1 'polypeptide(L)'
;MSTSLHGCDSNKQVTIGCIVLVNNIFKVNAEFLRITTSPLQSKFMWQLDHFSDKLLKIFKTKGGVKGHKIKEALAISDSFENIHIKRGCILRSIAIYLNEDPDSFFKEYQASASEDAKRDMANTVMGIYTLQRDVDGQPEDVGIVIEGNIVMDNLGSVIVGFVMLLGLIYALDLSFPDNLKHTFEFMQKVVMNLDGHKLNGKIESLKIKLFD
;
A
#
# COMPACT_ATOMS: atom_id res chain seq x y z
N MET A 1 -7.94 -25.03 37.67
CA MET A 1 -7.46 -23.82 36.96
C MET A 1 -6.34 -24.26 36.04
N SER A 2 -6.68 -24.60 34.81
CA SER A 2 -5.72 -24.94 33.75
C SER A 2 -5.44 -23.67 32.96
N THR A 3 -4.31 -23.03 33.22
CA THR A 3 -3.74 -21.99 32.38
C THR A 3 -3.23 -22.65 31.10
N SER A 4 -4.02 -22.53 30.03
CA SER A 4 -3.56 -22.89 28.69
C SER A 4 -2.54 -21.84 28.25
N LEU A 5 -1.27 -22.23 28.23
CA LEU A 5 -0.21 -21.50 27.54
C LEU A 5 -0.57 -21.50 26.05
N HIS A 6 -1.08 -20.36 25.59
CA HIS A 6 -1.30 -20.08 24.17
C HIS A 6 0.07 -20.21 23.48
N GLY A 7 0.24 -21.24 22.67
CA GLY A 7 1.43 -21.42 21.85
C GLY A 7 1.57 -20.21 20.94
N CYS A 8 2.52 -19.34 21.24
CA CYS A 8 2.97 -18.32 20.31
C CYS A 8 3.55 -19.07 19.11
N ASP A 9 2.90 -18.92 17.96
CA ASP A 9 3.29 -19.56 16.72
C ASP A 9 4.76 -19.23 16.43
N SER A 10 5.62 -20.23 16.39
CA SER A 10 7.07 -20.06 16.17
C SER A 10 7.37 -19.27 14.89
N ASN A 11 6.47 -19.33 13.90
CA ASN A 11 6.56 -18.49 12.70
C ASN A 11 6.31 -17.00 13.00
N LYS A 12 5.37 -16.65 13.88
CA LYS A 12 5.12 -15.25 14.28
C LYS A 12 6.32 -14.66 15.02
N GLN A 13 6.96 -15.42 15.92
CA GLN A 13 8.13 -14.94 16.65
C GLN A 13 9.33 -14.69 15.70
N VAL A 14 9.50 -15.51 14.67
CA VAL A 14 10.51 -15.34 13.62
C VAL A 14 10.19 -14.13 12.73
N THR A 15 8.95 -13.99 12.27
CA THR A 15 8.50 -12.84 11.46
C THR A 15 8.70 -11.52 12.22
N ILE A 16 8.31 -11.45 13.49
CA ILE A 16 8.53 -10.27 14.35
C ILE A 16 10.03 -10.00 14.56
N GLY A 17 10.84 -11.03 14.80
CA GLY A 17 12.29 -10.89 14.94
C GLY A 17 12.97 -10.35 13.69
N CYS A 18 12.56 -10.82 12.50
CA CYS A 18 13.04 -10.30 11.22
C CYS A 18 12.57 -8.86 10.96
N ILE A 19 11.32 -8.53 11.27
CA ILE A 19 10.78 -7.17 11.14
C ILE A 19 11.63 -6.16 11.93
N VAL A 20 11.98 -6.46 13.18
CA VAL A 20 12.81 -5.56 14.02
C VAL A 20 14.19 -5.32 13.38
N LEU A 21 14.71 -6.26 12.59
CA LEU A 21 16.00 -6.11 11.92
C LEU A 21 15.92 -5.22 10.68
N VAL A 22 14.79 -5.12 9.99
CA VAL A 22 14.60 -4.34 8.74
C VAL A 22 13.64 -3.15 8.86
N ASN A 23 13.11 -2.82 10.04
CA ASN A 23 12.11 -1.76 10.28
C ASN A 23 12.59 -0.30 10.07
N ASN A 24 13.65 -0.07 9.29
CA ASN A 24 14.08 1.27 8.90
C ASN A 24 14.15 1.38 7.37
N ILE A 25 13.73 2.55 6.87
CA ILE A 25 13.70 2.89 5.45
C ILE A 25 15.00 2.51 4.72
N PHE A 26 16.17 2.81 5.28
CA PHE A 26 17.45 2.52 4.64
C PHE A 26 17.69 1.02 4.43
N LYS A 27 17.35 0.19 5.42
CA LYS A 27 17.56 -1.26 5.36
C LYS A 27 16.62 -1.91 4.36
N VAL A 28 15.35 -1.52 4.35
CA VAL A 28 14.37 -2.02 3.36
C VAL A 28 14.81 -1.66 1.94
N ASN A 29 15.27 -0.42 1.71
CA ASN A 29 15.75 -0.02 0.39
C ASN A 29 16.99 -0.80 -0.03
N ALA A 30 17.93 -1.03 0.89
CA ALA A 30 19.14 -1.80 0.62
C ALA A 30 18.83 -3.27 0.29
N GLU A 31 17.97 -3.92 1.07
CA GLU A 31 17.57 -5.32 0.82
C GLU A 31 16.75 -5.45 -0.47
N PHE A 32 15.81 -4.55 -0.73
CA PHE A 32 15.07 -4.55 -1.98
C PHE A 32 15.99 -4.37 -3.19
N LEU A 33 16.95 -3.44 -3.12
CA LEU A 33 17.95 -3.24 -4.16
C LEU A 33 18.81 -4.50 -4.36
N ARG A 34 19.24 -5.15 -3.27
CA ARG A 34 20.03 -6.39 -3.30
C ARG A 34 19.27 -7.52 -3.99
N ILE A 35 17.98 -7.67 -3.73
CA ILE A 35 17.13 -8.75 -4.27
C ILE A 35 16.73 -8.47 -5.72
N THR A 36 16.31 -7.25 -6.04
CA THR A 36 15.67 -6.92 -7.31
C THR A 36 16.59 -6.23 -8.31
N THR A 37 17.78 -5.80 -7.88
CA THR A 37 18.71 -4.93 -8.62
C THR A 37 18.10 -3.59 -9.05
N SER A 38 16.97 -3.20 -8.45
CA SER A 38 16.25 -1.96 -8.75
C SER A 38 16.13 -1.08 -7.50
N PRO A 39 16.38 0.25 -7.59
CA PRO A 39 16.20 1.13 -6.44
C PRO A 39 14.70 1.33 -6.16
N LEU A 40 14.25 0.93 -4.97
CA LEU A 40 12.82 0.86 -4.63
C LEU A 40 12.10 2.21 -4.80
N GLN A 41 12.41 3.19 -3.95
CA GLN A 41 11.64 4.43 -3.90
C GLN A 41 11.76 5.27 -5.17
N SER A 42 12.97 5.50 -5.66
CA SER A 42 13.19 6.39 -6.81
C SER A 42 12.57 5.83 -8.08
N LYS A 43 12.75 4.52 -8.35
CA LYS A 43 12.14 3.87 -9.53
C LYS A 43 10.62 3.87 -9.44
N PHE A 44 10.06 3.49 -8.28
CA PHE A 44 8.62 3.41 -8.10
C PHE A 44 7.95 4.77 -8.32
N MET A 45 8.44 5.80 -7.62
CA MET A 45 7.86 7.13 -7.70
C MET A 45 7.98 7.71 -9.11
N TRP A 46 9.13 7.54 -9.75
CA TRP A 46 9.34 8.00 -11.13
C TRP A 46 8.39 7.32 -12.12
N GLN A 47 8.24 6.00 -12.03
CA GLN A 47 7.36 5.23 -12.92
C GLN A 47 5.89 5.57 -12.68
N LEU A 48 5.47 5.69 -11.42
CA LEU A 48 4.10 6.08 -11.10
C LEU A 48 3.78 7.48 -11.64
N ASP A 49 4.69 8.44 -11.50
CA ASP A 49 4.54 9.79 -12.04
C ASP A 49 4.47 9.76 -13.58
N HIS A 50 5.34 8.98 -14.22
CA HIS A 50 5.36 8.80 -15.67
C HIS A 50 4.00 8.29 -16.20
N PHE A 51 3.36 7.38 -15.48
CA PHE A 51 2.06 6.82 -15.85
C PHE A 51 0.85 7.63 -15.39
N SER A 52 1.03 8.61 -14.49
CA SER A 52 -0.05 9.26 -13.76
C SER A 52 -1.09 9.89 -14.67
N ASP A 53 -0.67 10.70 -15.65
CA ASP A 53 -1.61 11.41 -16.52
C ASP A 53 -2.44 10.47 -17.40
N LYS A 54 -1.84 9.35 -17.82
CA LYS A 54 -2.52 8.34 -18.63
C LYS A 54 -3.49 7.50 -17.79
N LEU A 55 -3.09 7.13 -16.56
CA LEU A 55 -3.98 6.51 -15.59
C LEU A 55 -5.20 7.39 -15.31
N LEU A 56 -5.00 8.69 -15.06
CA LEU A 56 -6.08 9.64 -14.83
C LEU A 56 -7.04 9.73 -16.03
N LYS A 57 -6.53 9.70 -17.27
CA LYS A 57 -7.38 9.63 -18.47
C LYS A 57 -8.20 8.34 -18.51
N ILE A 58 -7.57 7.19 -18.27
CA ILE A 58 -8.24 5.87 -18.23
C ILE A 58 -9.35 5.83 -17.16
N PHE A 59 -9.08 6.39 -15.98
CA PHE A 59 -10.03 6.47 -14.87
C PHE A 59 -11.26 7.29 -15.23
N LYS A 60 -11.09 8.43 -15.91
CA LYS A 60 -12.19 9.29 -16.37
C LYS A 60 -13.12 8.61 -17.36
N THR A 61 -12.67 7.58 -18.09
CA THR A 61 -13.54 6.84 -19.02
C THR A 61 -14.43 5.81 -18.33
N LYS A 62 -14.28 5.57 -17.02
CA LYS A 62 -15.09 4.59 -16.29
C LYS A 62 -16.42 5.19 -15.82
N GLY A 63 -17.50 4.48 -16.14
CA GLY A 63 -18.86 4.77 -15.65
C GLY A 63 -19.34 3.79 -14.58
N GLY A 64 -20.61 3.91 -14.21
CA GLY A 64 -21.27 3.06 -13.21
C GLY A 64 -20.69 3.21 -11.80
N VAL A 65 -20.97 2.23 -10.93
CA VAL A 65 -20.55 2.22 -9.52
C VAL A 65 -19.02 2.37 -9.39
N LYS A 66 -18.26 1.65 -10.21
CA LYS A 66 -16.79 1.74 -10.22
C LYS A 66 -16.30 3.13 -10.59
N GLY A 67 -16.87 3.72 -11.65
CA GLY A 67 -16.52 5.08 -12.08
C GLY A 67 -16.83 6.12 -11.00
N HIS A 68 -17.92 5.94 -10.27
CA HIS A 68 -18.27 6.80 -9.15
C HIS A 68 -17.24 6.73 -8.02
N LYS A 69 -16.91 5.52 -7.55
CA LYS A 69 -15.88 5.30 -6.52
C LYS A 69 -14.51 5.88 -6.91
N ILE A 70 -14.11 5.73 -8.18
CA ILE A 70 -12.86 6.32 -8.69
C ILE A 70 -12.93 7.86 -8.64
N LYS A 71 -14.06 8.46 -9.00
CA LYS A 71 -14.23 9.92 -8.89
C LYS A 71 -14.15 10.39 -7.45
N GLU A 72 -14.76 9.68 -6.51
CA GLU A 72 -14.68 9.99 -5.07
C GLU A 72 -13.23 9.90 -4.56
N ALA A 73 -12.51 8.82 -4.91
CA ALA A 73 -11.10 8.66 -4.53
C ALA A 73 -10.19 9.77 -5.11
N LEU A 74 -10.59 10.38 -6.23
CA LEU A 74 -9.91 11.52 -6.84
C LEU A 74 -10.47 12.88 -6.37
N ALA A 75 -11.61 12.95 -5.67
CA ALA A 75 -12.25 14.22 -5.30
C ALA A 75 -11.44 15.02 -4.26
N ILE A 76 -10.56 14.36 -3.50
CA ILE A 76 -9.64 14.98 -2.54
C ILE A 76 -8.56 15.85 -3.25
N SER A 77 -8.55 15.87 -4.59
CA SER A 77 -7.42 16.35 -5.40
C SER A 77 -7.59 17.69 -6.14
N ASP A 78 -8.64 18.46 -5.85
CA ASP A 78 -8.91 19.69 -6.61
C ASP A 78 -7.78 20.75 -6.53
N SER A 79 -6.80 20.57 -5.64
CA SER A 79 -5.47 21.15 -5.78
C SER A 79 -4.38 20.08 -5.55
N PHE A 80 -3.80 19.51 -6.62
CA PHE A 80 -2.62 18.64 -6.53
C PHE A 80 -1.34 19.41 -6.12
N GLU A 81 -1.41 20.33 -5.16
CA GLU A 81 -0.25 21.02 -4.61
C GLU A 81 0.73 20.04 -3.94
N ASN A 82 0.22 18.91 -3.41
CA ASN A 82 1.04 17.86 -2.84
C ASN A 82 1.06 16.59 -3.72
N ILE A 83 2.24 16.30 -4.28
CA ILE A 83 2.47 15.13 -5.15
C ILE A 83 2.21 13.79 -4.44
N HIS A 84 2.42 13.69 -3.13
CA HIS A 84 2.16 12.46 -2.38
C HIS A 84 0.66 12.16 -2.25
N ILE A 85 -0.16 13.20 -2.10
CA ILE A 85 -1.63 13.07 -2.12
C ILE A 85 -2.07 12.58 -3.52
N LYS A 86 -1.54 13.20 -4.60
CA LYS A 86 -1.80 12.75 -5.98
C LYS A 86 -1.54 11.25 -6.16
N ARG A 87 -0.34 10.81 -5.77
CA ARG A 87 0.07 9.41 -5.90
C ARG A 87 -0.80 8.48 -5.05
N GLY A 88 -1.18 8.89 -3.85
CA GLY A 88 -2.10 8.13 -2.98
C GLY A 88 -3.51 7.96 -3.58
N CYS A 89 -4.06 9.00 -4.19
CA CYS A 89 -5.35 8.94 -4.90
C CYS A 89 -5.30 8.06 -6.15
N ILE A 90 -4.20 8.13 -6.91
CA ILE A 90 -3.97 7.24 -8.06
C ILE A 90 -3.87 5.79 -7.60
N LEU A 91 -3.13 5.51 -6.52
CA LEU A 91 -3.01 4.18 -5.94
C LEU A 91 -4.38 3.59 -5.54
N ARG A 92 -5.21 4.36 -4.81
CA ARG A 92 -6.60 3.95 -4.48
C ARG A 92 -7.44 3.70 -5.73
N SER A 93 -7.30 4.57 -6.74
CA SER A 93 -8.02 4.43 -8.01
C SER A 93 -7.62 3.18 -8.80
N ILE A 94 -6.35 2.78 -8.75
CA ILE A 94 -5.86 1.51 -9.34
C ILE A 94 -6.54 0.32 -8.67
N ALA A 95 -6.58 0.29 -7.33
CA ALA A 95 -7.25 -0.79 -6.59
C ALA A 95 -8.72 -0.93 -7.00
N ILE A 96 -9.47 0.19 -7.00
CA ILE A 96 -10.87 0.21 -7.42
C ILE A 96 -11.01 -0.24 -8.88
N TYR A 97 -10.11 0.20 -9.76
CA TYR A 97 -10.12 -0.19 -11.17
C TYR A 97 -9.99 -1.71 -11.33
N LEU A 98 -9.11 -2.34 -10.54
CA LEU A 98 -8.84 -3.77 -10.55
C LEU A 98 -9.91 -4.61 -9.82
N ASN A 99 -10.96 -3.97 -9.29
CA ASN A 99 -12.04 -4.56 -8.49
C ASN A 99 -11.59 -4.99 -7.09
N GLU A 100 -10.66 -4.24 -6.52
CA GLU A 100 -10.24 -4.40 -5.13
C GLU A 100 -10.85 -3.28 -4.29
N ASP A 101 -10.92 -3.51 -2.99
CA ASP A 101 -11.46 -2.55 -2.03
C ASP A 101 -10.31 -1.85 -1.30
N PRO A 102 -9.94 -0.61 -1.68
CA PRO A 102 -8.84 0.10 -1.03
C PRO A 102 -9.10 0.32 0.46
N ASP A 103 -10.34 0.50 0.90
CA ASP A 103 -10.68 0.84 2.29
C ASP A 103 -10.52 -0.37 3.23
N SER A 104 -10.41 -1.58 2.66
CA SER A 104 -10.02 -2.78 3.40
C SER A 104 -8.54 -2.81 3.77
N PHE A 105 -7.71 -1.97 3.12
CA PHE A 105 -6.24 -2.00 3.22
C PHE A 105 -5.63 -0.68 3.70
N PHE A 106 -6.11 0.44 3.16
CA PHE A 106 -5.76 1.79 3.59
C PHE A 106 -6.76 2.23 4.66
N LYS A 107 -6.38 2.08 5.93
CA LYS A 107 -7.21 2.38 7.08
C LYS A 107 -6.98 3.80 7.55
N GLU A 108 -8.06 4.51 7.86
CA GLU A 108 -8.00 5.88 8.37
C GLU A 108 -8.70 5.92 9.73
N TYR A 109 -8.03 6.49 10.71
CA TYR A 109 -8.51 6.59 12.09
C TYR A 109 -8.36 8.03 12.59
N GLN A 110 -9.27 8.47 13.45
CA GLN A 110 -9.09 9.72 14.20
C GLN A 110 -8.15 9.46 15.38
N ALA A 111 -7.23 10.38 15.64
CA ALA A 111 -6.28 10.26 16.76
C ALA A 111 -7.00 10.13 18.12
N SER A 112 -8.13 10.82 18.29
CA SER A 112 -9.00 10.69 19.46
C SER A 112 -9.64 9.31 19.65
N ALA A 113 -9.77 8.50 18.58
CA ALA A 113 -10.37 7.17 18.58
C ALA A 113 -9.32 6.03 18.74
N SER A 114 -8.27 6.28 19.51
CA SER A 114 -7.08 5.40 19.59
C SER A 114 -7.38 3.94 20.00
N GLU A 115 -8.38 3.69 20.84
CA GLU A 115 -8.74 2.32 21.27
C GLU A 115 -9.43 1.50 20.18
N ASP A 116 -10.31 2.13 19.38
CA ASP A 116 -10.93 1.48 18.23
C ASP A 116 -9.90 1.20 17.13
N ALA A 117 -8.99 2.17 16.91
CA ALA A 117 -7.87 1.99 15.99
C ALA A 117 -6.97 0.82 16.41
N LYS A 118 -6.59 0.72 17.69
CA LYS A 118 -5.78 -0.40 18.22
C LYS A 118 -6.48 -1.75 18.01
N ARG A 119 -7.79 -1.82 18.29
CA ARG A 119 -8.56 -3.06 18.11
C ARG A 119 -8.64 -3.49 16.65
N ASP A 120 -8.87 -2.56 15.72
CA ASP A 120 -8.91 -2.86 14.29
C ASP A 120 -7.52 -3.25 13.76
N MET A 121 -6.48 -2.49 14.14
CA MET A 121 -5.09 -2.80 13.78
C MET A 121 -4.68 -4.19 14.27
N ALA A 122 -5.03 -4.60 15.49
CA ALA A 122 -4.72 -5.93 16.03
C ALA A 122 -5.29 -7.10 15.20
N ASN A 123 -6.36 -6.86 14.43
CA ASN A 123 -6.99 -7.85 13.55
C ASN A 123 -6.51 -7.74 12.08
N THR A 124 -5.60 -6.80 11.78
CA THR A 124 -5.09 -6.56 10.43
C THR A 124 -3.90 -7.47 10.12
N VAL A 125 -4.03 -8.28 9.07
CA VAL A 125 -2.92 -9.11 8.56
C VAL A 125 -1.85 -8.25 7.90
N MET A 126 -2.25 -7.32 7.05
CA MET A 126 -1.37 -6.37 6.39
C MET A 126 -2.17 -5.13 5.98
N GLY A 127 -1.66 -3.94 6.26
CA GLY A 127 -2.34 -2.70 5.90
C GLY A 127 -1.50 -1.46 6.14
N ILE A 128 -2.01 -0.33 5.69
CA ILE A 128 -1.43 0.99 5.93
C ILE A 128 -2.45 1.80 6.70
N TYR A 129 -2.06 2.31 7.86
CA TYR A 129 -2.92 3.21 8.63
C TYR A 129 -2.55 4.66 8.37
N THR A 130 -3.54 5.55 8.50
CA THR A 130 -3.39 7.00 8.62
C THR A 130 -4.10 7.42 9.89
N LEU A 131 -3.35 7.99 10.84
CA LEU A 131 -3.92 8.68 12.00
C LEU A 131 -4.15 10.13 11.62
N GLN A 132 -5.39 10.60 11.64
CA GLN A 132 -5.73 11.99 11.35
C GLN A 132 -5.81 12.79 12.65
N ARG A 133 -5.29 14.02 12.61
CA ARG A 133 -5.51 14.99 13.68
C ARG A 133 -6.96 15.45 13.68
N ASP A 134 -7.53 15.61 14.87
CA ASP A 134 -8.94 16.03 15.03
C ASP A 134 -9.21 17.46 14.52
N VAL A 135 -8.17 18.29 14.39
CA VAL A 135 -8.33 19.76 14.26
C VAL A 135 -8.28 20.25 12.81
N ASP A 136 -7.48 19.62 11.95
CA ASP A 136 -7.22 20.09 10.58
C ASP A 136 -7.27 18.97 9.52
N GLY A 137 -7.59 17.73 9.92
CA GLY A 137 -7.64 16.56 9.03
C GLY A 137 -6.29 16.20 8.41
N GLN A 138 -5.19 16.80 8.86
CA GLN A 138 -3.86 16.43 8.40
C GLN A 138 -3.46 15.09 9.03
N PRO A 139 -2.71 14.26 8.29
CA PRO A 139 -2.16 13.04 8.86
C PRO A 139 -1.19 13.41 9.98
N GLU A 140 -1.49 12.94 11.19
CA GLU A 140 -0.58 12.93 12.32
C GLU A 140 0.52 11.91 12.07
N ASP A 141 0.14 10.72 11.62
CA ASP A 141 1.05 9.63 11.31
C ASP A 141 0.51 8.74 10.19
N VAL A 142 1.43 8.14 9.44
CA VAL A 142 1.16 7.08 8.47
C VAL A 142 2.14 5.95 8.73
N GLY A 143 1.63 4.75 8.88
CA GLY A 143 2.45 3.57 9.15
C GLY A 143 1.91 2.29 8.54
N ILE A 144 2.64 1.22 8.75
CA ILE A 144 2.40 -0.11 8.22
C ILE A 144 2.10 -1.04 9.38
N VAL A 145 1.04 -1.83 9.23
CA VAL A 145 0.69 -2.90 10.16
C VAL A 145 0.87 -4.25 9.46
N ILE A 146 1.53 -5.19 10.13
CA ILE A 146 1.63 -6.59 9.72
C ILE A 146 1.33 -7.48 10.93
N GLU A 147 0.40 -8.42 10.75
CA GLU A 147 -0.08 -9.37 11.76
C GLU A 147 -0.42 -8.70 13.11
N GLY A 148 -1.12 -7.57 13.06
CA GLY A 148 -1.53 -6.83 14.24
C GLY A 148 -0.49 -5.87 14.83
N ASN A 149 0.73 -5.84 14.30
CA ASN A 149 1.83 -5.04 14.83
C ASN A 149 2.18 -3.88 13.91
N ILE A 150 2.39 -2.69 14.47
CA ILE A 150 3.00 -1.58 13.74
C ILE A 150 4.46 -1.94 13.47
N VAL A 151 4.81 -2.10 12.20
CA VAL A 151 6.17 -2.48 11.78
C VAL A 151 7.01 -1.29 11.33
N MET A 152 6.34 -0.20 10.95
CA MET A 152 6.97 1.04 10.52
C MET A 152 5.95 2.17 10.67
N ASP A 153 6.38 3.31 11.20
CA ASP A 153 5.59 4.52 11.42
C ASP A 153 6.35 5.75 10.88
N ASN A 154 5.77 6.94 11.04
CA ASN A 154 6.35 8.22 10.65
C ASN A 154 6.70 8.31 9.16
N LEU A 155 5.89 7.67 8.29
CA LEU A 155 6.16 7.60 6.84
C LEU A 155 5.66 8.82 6.07
N GLY A 156 4.89 9.69 6.72
CA GLY A 156 4.44 10.98 6.20
C GLY A 156 3.40 10.93 5.08
N SER A 157 3.27 9.82 4.34
CA SER A 157 2.24 9.66 3.32
C SER A 157 1.92 8.22 2.99
N VAL A 158 0.68 7.96 2.56
CA VAL A 158 0.20 6.62 2.18
C VAL A 158 1.04 6.02 1.05
N ILE A 159 1.49 6.84 0.10
CA ILE A 159 2.31 6.34 -1.00
C ILE A 159 3.68 5.86 -0.52
N VAL A 160 4.31 6.55 0.44
CA VAL A 160 5.55 6.10 1.06
C VAL A 160 5.30 4.81 1.83
N GLY A 161 4.22 4.74 2.61
CA GLY A 161 3.77 3.51 3.28
C GLY A 161 3.65 2.32 2.33
N PHE A 162 3.01 2.51 1.19
CA PHE A 162 2.83 1.45 0.18
C PHE A 162 4.15 1.00 -0.44
N VAL A 163 5.03 1.94 -0.79
CA VAL A 163 6.34 1.62 -1.35
C VAL A 163 7.22 0.88 -0.34
N MET A 164 7.21 1.31 0.91
CA MET A 164 7.95 0.66 1.99
C MET A 164 7.41 -0.74 2.28
N LEU A 165 6.09 -0.92 2.24
CA LEU A 165 5.48 -2.23 2.38
C LEU A 165 5.83 -3.18 1.23
N LEU A 166 5.81 -2.71 -0.02
CA LEU A 166 6.33 -3.48 -1.15
C LEU A 166 7.79 -3.93 -0.90
N GLY A 167 8.61 -3.02 -0.37
CA GLY A 167 9.97 -3.34 0.06
C GLY A 167 10.05 -4.42 1.14
N LEU A 168 9.24 -4.30 2.19
CA LEU A 168 9.18 -5.28 3.29
C LEU A 168 8.73 -6.65 2.79
N ILE A 169 7.74 -6.72 1.89
CA ILE A 169 7.26 -7.97 1.31
C ILE A 169 8.42 -8.72 0.62
N TYR A 170 9.29 -8.03 -0.12
CA TYR A 170 10.46 -8.65 -0.73
C TYR A 170 11.55 -9.00 0.30
N ALA A 171 11.84 -8.09 1.23
CA ALA A 171 12.90 -8.29 2.23
C ALA A 171 12.60 -9.46 3.18
N LEU A 172 11.32 -9.74 3.42
CA LEU A 172 10.83 -10.75 4.35
C LEU A 172 10.21 -11.97 3.66
N ASP A 173 10.29 -12.05 2.32
CA ASP A 173 9.70 -13.13 1.50
C ASP A 173 8.21 -13.40 1.80
N LEU A 174 7.43 -12.31 1.92
CA LEU A 174 6.00 -12.39 2.20
C LEU A 174 5.20 -12.55 0.91
N SER A 175 4.00 -13.13 1.05
CA SER A 175 3.01 -13.10 -0.02
C SER A 175 2.31 -11.73 -0.09
N PHE A 176 1.84 -11.34 -1.27
CA PHE A 176 0.98 -10.17 -1.41
C PHE A 176 -0.35 -10.37 -0.65
N PRO A 177 -0.89 -9.30 -0.05
CA PRO A 177 -2.12 -9.37 0.71
C PRO A 177 -3.32 -9.61 -0.21
N ASP A 178 -4.18 -10.57 0.14
CA ASP A 178 -5.28 -11.03 -0.73
C ASP A 178 -6.28 -9.93 -1.12
N ASN A 179 -6.50 -8.97 -0.23
CA ASN A 179 -7.42 -7.85 -0.45
C ASN A 179 -6.88 -6.79 -1.43
N LEU A 180 -5.58 -6.82 -1.77
CA LEU A 180 -4.95 -5.87 -2.68
C LEU A 180 -3.97 -6.53 -3.67
N LYS A 181 -4.07 -7.85 -3.86
CA LYS A 181 -3.11 -8.68 -4.60
C LYS A 181 -2.87 -8.18 -6.02
N HIS A 182 -3.91 -7.85 -6.77
CA HIS A 182 -3.79 -7.41 -8.16
C HIS A 182 -3.16 -6.03 -8.26
N THR A 183 -3.38 -5.14 -7.29
CA THR A 183 -2.68 -3.85 -7.22
C THR A 183 -1.19 -4.07 -6.99
N PHE A 184 -0.80 -4.93 -6.05
CA PHE A 184 0.61 -5.28 -5.85
C PHE A 184 1.24 -5.94 -7.09
N GLU A 185 0.54 -6.87 -7.74
CA GLU A 185 0.99 -7.47 -9.00
C GLU A 185 1.16 -6.42 -10.13
N PHE A 186 0.22 -5.48 -10.26
CA PHE A 186 0.32 -4.40 -11.25
C PHE A 186 1.53 -3.51 -10.95
N MET A 187 1.74 -3.14 -9.68
CA MET A 187 2.86 -2.30 -9.26
C MET A 187 4.20 -3.00 -9.45
N GLN A 188 4.30 -4.28 -9.12
CA GLN A 188 5.48 -5.09 -9.36
C GLN A 188 5.79 -5.20 -10.86
N LYS A 189 4.83 -5.67 -11.65
CA LYS A 189 5.10 -6.12 -13.02
C LYS A 189 5.04 -5.02 -14.07
N VAL A 190 4.17 -4.03 -13.87
CA VAL A 190 3.98 -2.93 -14.83
C VAL A 190 4.76 -1.70 -14.41
N VAL A 191 4.58 -1.23 -13.17
CA VAL A 191 5.23 0.01 -12.72
C VAL A 191 6.71 -0.23 -12.44
N MET A 192 7.07 -1.28 -11.72
CA MET A 192 8.46 -1.58 -11.37
C MET A 192 9.18 -2.43 -12.42
N ASN A 193 8.46 -3.01 -13.38
CA ASN A 193 9.00 -3.96 -14.37
C ASN A 193 9.85 -5.05 -13.70
N LEU A 194 9.32 -5.61 -12.61
CA LEU A 194 9.90 -6.73 -11.87
C LEU A 194 9.01 -7.95 -12.11
N ASP A 195 9.60 -9.11 -12.32
CA ASP A 195 8.91 -10.36 -12.65
C ASP A 195 8.26 -10.38 -14.07
N GLY A 196 8.79 -11.25 -14.94
CA GLY A 196 8.36 -11.45 -16.32
C GLY A 196 7.21 -12.46 -16.48
N HIS A 197 6.60 -12.93 -15.39
CA HIS A 197 5.48 -13.86 -15.45
C HIS A 197 4.20 -13.25 -16.04
N LYS A 198 3.33 -14.14 -16.54
CA LYS A 198 2.05 -13.79 -17.17
C LYS A 198 1.19 -12.91 -16.25
N LEU A 199 0.63 -11.84 -16.81
CA LEU A 199 -0.35 -11.00 -16.14
C LEU A 199 -1.72 -11.66 -16.19
N ASN A 200 -2.53 -11.45 -15.15
CA ASN A 200 -3.95 -11.77 -15.25
C ASN A 200 -4.63 -10.82 -16.27
N GLY A 201 -5.77 -11.24 -16.83
CA GLY A 201 -6.42 -10.49 -17.91
C GLY A 201 -6.86 -9.06 -17.55
N LYS A 202 -7.10 -8.77 -16.26
CA LYS A 202 -7.46 -7.40 -15.81
C LYS A 202 -6.24 -6.48 -15.82
N ILE A 203 -5.11 -6.96 -15.31
CA ILE A 203 -3.84 -6.23 -15.32
C ILE A 203 -3.36 -6.04 -16.76
N GLU A 204 -3.45 -7.07 -17.59
CA GLU A 204 -3.12 -6.98 -19.02
C GLU A 204 -3.96 -5.91 -19.74
N SER A 205 -5.28 -5.89 -19.50
CA SER A 205 -6.17 -4.87 -20.09
C SER A 205 -5.82 -3.45 -19.65
N LEU A 206 -5.42 -3.25 -18.39
CA LEU A 206 -4.96 -1.95 -17.90
C LEU A 206 -3.61 -1.58 -18.52
N LYS A 207 -2.68 -2.53 -18.59
CA LYS A 207 -1.37 -2.36 -19.21
C LYS A 207 -1.50 -1.92 -20.67
N ILE A 208 -2.27 -2.61 -21.48
CA ILE A 208 -2.50 -2.26 -22.90
C ILE A 208 -2.93 -0.80 -23.02
N LYS A 209 -3.96 -0.39 -22.28
CA LYS A 209 -4.43 1.01 -22.26
C LYS A 209 -3.40 2.02 -21.78
N LEU A 210 -2.43 1.59 -20.97
CA LEU A 210 -1.36 2.43 -20.46
C LEU A 210 -0.26 2.64 -21.49
N PHE A 211 -0.09 1.72 -22.46
CA PHE A 211 0.91 1.83 -23.52
C PHE A 211 0.32 2.24 -24.88
N ASP A 212 -1.00 2.21 -25.06
CA ASP A 212 -1.74 2.71 -26.24
C ASP A 212 -1.78 4.24 -26.35
#